data_AF-B6B0S4-F1
#
_entry.id   AF-B6B0S4-F1
#
_cell.length_a   1.000
_cell.length_b   1.000
_cell.length_c   1.000
_cell.angle_alpha   90.00
_cell.angle_beta   90.00
_cell.angle_gamma   90.00
#
_symmetry.space_group_name_H-M   'P 1'
#
loop_
_entity.id
_entity.type
_entity.pdbx_description
1 polymer ?
#
loop_
_entity_poly.entity_id
_entity_poly.type
_entity_poly.pdbx_seq_one_letter_code
_entity_poly.pdbx_strand_id
1 'polypeptide(L)' 'MEACYCIAGSGEIEVADGTVYPIEIGTIYALDKHDRHFMRVHKGADMVLVSVFNPPFSGTEVHDLTSDGASGY' A
#
# COMPACT_ATOMS: atom_id res chain seq x y z
N MET A 1 3.20 1.44 12.09
CA MET A 1 4.13 1.38 10.94
C MET A 1 3.71 0.23 10.03
N GLU A 2 3.70 0.49 8.73
CA GLU A 2 3.48 -0.49 7.67
C GLU A 2 4.66 -0.42 6.69
N ALA A 3 5.16 -1.57 6.24
CA ALA A 3 6.13 -1.66 5.15
C ALA A 3 5.69 -2.71 4.14
N CYS A 4 5.74 -2.37 2.86
CA CYS A 4 5.26 -3.23 1.78
C CYS A 4 6.36 -3.45 0.74
N TYR A 5 6.51 -4.70 0.32
CA TYR A 5 7.44 -5.11 -0.73
C TYR A 5 6.68 -5.67 -1.94
N CYS A 6 6.90 -5.11 -3.11
CA CYS A 6 6.26 -5.56 -4.34
C CYS A 6 6.98 -6.76 -4.95
N ILE A 7 6.27 -7.88 -5.07
CA ILE A 7 6.80 -9.13 -5.62
C ILE A 7 6.20 -9.49 -6.99
N ALA A 8 5.11 -8.85 -7.40
CA ALA A 8 4.52 -8.99 -8.74
C ALA A 8 3.67 -7.77 -9.09
N GLY A 9 3.54 -7.49 -10.39
CA GLY A 9 2.70 -6.41 -10.91
C GLY A 9 3.36 -5.03 -10.88
N SER A 10 2.53 -4.01 -11.13
CA SER A 10 2.94 -2.61 -11.04
C SER A 10 1.74 -1.72 -10.70
N GLY A 11 2.03 -0.58 -10.10
CA GLY A 11 1.04 0.41 -9.72
C GLY A 11 1.72 1.68 -9.26
N GLU A 12 1.00 2.45 -8.47
CA GLU A 12 1.48 3.70 -7.90
C GLU A 12 0.86 3.94 -6.53
N ILE A 13 1.59 4.65 -5.69
CA ILE A 13 1.13 5.13 -4.40
C ILE A 13 1.12 6.66 -4.40
N GLU A 14 -0.02 7.24 -4.05
CA GLU A 14 -0.18 8.68 -3.80
C GLU A 14 -0.20 8.92 -2.29
N VAL A 15 0.74 9.72 -1.79
CA VAL A 15 0.82 10.09 -0.36
C VAL A 15 0.04 11.38 -0.08
N ALA A 16 -0.14 11.71 1.20
CA ALA A 16 -1.03 12.79 1.65
C ALA A 16 -0.76 14.19 1.06
N ASP A 17 0.46 14.47 0.60
CA ASP A 17 0.81 15.74 -0.06
C ASP A 17 0.52 15.75 -1.58
N GLY A 18 -0.05 14.66 -2.11
CA GLY A 18 -0.36 14.47 -3.53
C GLY A 18 0.81 13.94 -4.36
N THR A 19 1.98 13.69 -3.76
CA THR A 19 3.12 13.10 -4.48
C THR A 19 2.81 11.65 -4.84
N VAL A 20 3.06 11.30 -6.11
CA VAL A 20 2.84 9.96 -6.64
C VAL A 20 4.19 9.27 -6.87
N TYR A 21 4.34 8.07 -6.32
CA TYR A 21 5.51 7.22 -6.52
C TYR A 21 5.11 5.96 -7.30
N PRO A 22 5.84 5.61 -8.37
CA PRO A 22 5.63 4.35 -9.06
C PRO A 22 6.07 3.18 -8.16
N ILE A 23 5.36 2.06 -8.27
CA ILE A 23 5.67 0.80 -7.61
C ILE A 23 5.84 -0.27 -8.69
N GLU A 24 7.02 -0.87 -8.68
CA GLU A 24 7.38 -2.00 -9.54
C GLU A 24 8.01 -3.13 -8.71
N ILE A 25 8.19 -4.30 -9.31
CA ILE A 25 8.81 -5.46 -8.66
C ILE A 25 10.18 -5.05 -8.11
N GLY A 26 10.42 -5.32 -6.82
CA GLY A 26 11.64 -4.88 -6.14
C GLY A 26 11.43 -3.62 -5.28
N THR A 27 10.36 -2.85 -5.50
CA THR A 27 10.07 -1.64 -4.73
C THR A 27 9.68 -2.00 -3.30
N ILE A 28 10.30 -1.31 -2.33
CA ILE A 28 9.91 -1.30 -0.93
C ILE A 28 9.48 0.12 -0.57
N TYR A 29 8.31 0.25 0.06
CA TYR A 29 7.90 1.51 0.68
C TYR A 29 7.50 1.27 2.14
N ALA A 30 7.71 2.27 2.98
CA ALA A 30 7.36 2.23 4.39
C ALA A 30 6.61 3.50 4.78
N LEU A 31 5.48 3.31 5.47
CA LEU A 31 4.61 4.36 5.96
C LEU A 31 4.82 4.47 7.46
N ASP A 32 5.75 5.35 7.83
CA ASP A 32 6.21 5.57 9.20
C ASP A 32 5.31 6.56 9.97
N LYS A 33 4.69 7.50 9.26
CA LYS A 33 3.89 8.60 9.84
C LYS A 33 2.40 8.33 9.97
N HIS A 34 1.93 7.12 9.65
CA HIS A 34 0.49 6.79 9.59
C HIS A 34 -0.30 7.70 8.64
N ASP A 35 0.37 8.28 7.64
CA ASP A 35 -0.27 9.15 6.68
C ASP A 35 -1.19 8.34 5.75
N ARG A 36 -2.34 8.92 5.44
CA ARG A 36 -3.26 8.37 4.44
C ARG A 36 -2.56 8.30 3.10
N HIS A 37 -2.78 7.21 2.38
CA HIS A 37 -2.27 7.03 1.04
C HIS A 37 -3.29 6.31 0.16
N PHE A 38 -3.17 6.48 -1.15
CA PHE A 38 -3.98 5.80 -2.15
C PHE A 38 -3.09 4.88 -2.97
N MET A 39 -3.45 3.60 -3.03
CA MET A 39 -2.80 2.60 -3.89
C MET A 39 -3.63 2.42 -5.16
N ARG A 40 -3.01 2.50 -6.34
CA ARG A 40 -3.65 2.23 -7.63
C ARG A 40 -2.87 1.18 -8.38
N VAL A 41 -3.56 0.12 -8.80
CA VAL A 41 -2.97 -0.95 -9.62
C VAL A 41 -3.17 -0.63 -11.10
N HIS A 42 -2.13 -0.80 -11.91
CA HIS A 42 -2.24 -0.59 -13.36
C HIS A 42 -3.23 -1.57 -14.01
N LYS A 43 -4.00 -1.10 -15.00
CA LYS A 43 -5.03 -1.91 -15.68
C LYS A 43 -4.43 -3.18 -16.29
N GLY A 44 -5.09 -4.31 -16.04
CA GLY A 44 -4.74 -5.60 -16.64
C GLY A 44 -3.58 -6.32 -15.97
N ALA A 45 -3.11 -5.84 -14.80
CA ALA A 45 -2.09 -6.50 -13.99
C ALA A 45 -2.63 -6.81 -12.60
N ASP A 46 -2.21 -7.95 -12.05
CA ASP A 46 -2.33 -8.25 -10.62
C ASP A 46 -1.08 -7.72 -9.92
N MET A 47 -1.26 -7.02 -8.80
CA MET A 47 -0.18 -6.55 -7.96
C MET A 47 -0.16 -7.31 -6.63
N VAL A 48 1.00 -7.85 -6.28
CA VAL A 48 1.16 -8.67 -5.07
C VAL A 48 2.20 -8.00 -4.17
N LEU A 49 1.75 -7.67 -2.95
CA LEU A 49 2.55 -7.05 -1.92
C LEU A 49 2.76 -8.02 -0.75
N VAL A 50 3.98 -8.05 -0.22
CA VAL A 50 4.28 -8.59 1.10
C VAL A 50 4.30 -7.43 2.08
N SER A 51 3.33 -7.40 3.00
CA SER A 51 3.18 -6.30 3.96
C SER A 51 3.54 -6.74 5.38
N VAL A 52 4.28 -5.89 6.08
CA VAL A 52 4.72 -6.08 7.47
C VAL A 52 4.16 -4.94 8.32
N PHE A 53 3.53 -5.30 9.43
CA PHE A 53 2.87 -4.37 10.34
C PHE A 53 3.48 -4.41 11.72
N ASN A 54 3.67 -3.23 12.31
CA ASN A 54 4.13 -3.07 13.68
C ASN A 54 3.40 -1.90 14.34
N PRO A 55 2.65 -2.14 15.44
CA PRO A 55 2.37 -3.43 16.08
C PRO A 55 1.59 -4.41 15.17
N PRO A 56 1.57 -5.73 15.48
CA PRO A 56 0.77 -6.68 14.73
C PRO A 56 -0.72 -6.37 14.86
N PHE A 57 -1.52 -6.82 13.89
CA PHE A 57 -2.97 -6.70 13.94
C PHE A 57 -3.58 -7.33 15.19
N SER A 58 -4.64 -6.71 15.69
CA SER A 58 -5.45 -7.24 16.78
C SER A 58 -6.42 -8.34 16.29
N GLY A 59 -6.56 -8.52 14.97
CA GLY A 59 -7.17 -9.69 14.33
C GLY A 59 -8.51 -9.42 13.65
N THR A 60 -9.01 -8.19 13.71
CA THR A 60 -10.24 -7.75 13.05
C THR A 60 -10.02 -6.68 11.99
N GLU A 61 -8.79 -6.17 11.87
CA GLU A 61 -8.44 -5.18 10.85
C GLU A 61 -8.36 -5.83 9.47
N VAL A 62 -9.10 -5.28 8.50
CA VAL A 62 -9.07 -5.71 7.09
C VAL A 62 -8.54 -4.56 6.26
N HIS A 63 -7.54 -4.84 5.43
CA HIS A 63 -7.03 -3.89 4.44
C HIS A 63 -8.03 -3.81 3.28
N ASP A 64 -9.05 -2.96 3.42
CA ASP A 64 -10.08 -2.77 2.40
C ASP A 64 -9.61 -1.77 1.35
N LEU A 65 -9.23 -2.30 0.18
CA LEU A 65 -8.86 -1.54 -1.01
C LEU A 65 -10.05 -1.31 -1.97
N THR A 66 -11.26 -1.74 -1.60
CA THR A 66 -12.45 -1.76 -2.48
C THR A 66 -13.40 -0.59 -2.26
N SER A 67 -13.32 0.06 -1.10
CA SER A 67 -14.03 1.30 -0.79
C SER A 67 -13.27 2.51 -1.35
N ASP A 68 -13.94 3.63 -1.69
CA ASP A 68 -13.30 4.93 -2.05
C ASP A 68 -12.45 5.55 -0.90
N GLY A 69 -12.07 4.74 0.09
CA GLY A 69 -11.27 5.12 1.24
C GLY A 69 -9.77 5.02 0.96
N ALA A 70 -9.00 5.82 1.69
CA ALA A 70 -7.55 5.69 1.71
C ALA A 70 -7.16 4.33 2.32
N SER A 71 -6.10 3.73 1.79
CA SER A 71 -5.47 2.56 2.38
C SER A 71 -4.94 2.93 3.76
N GLY A 72 -5.42 2.24 4.79
CA GLY A 72 -5.09 2.53 6.19
C GLY A 72 -5.85 1.63 7.16
N TYR A 73 -5.46 1.71 8.43
CA TYR A 73 -6.17 1.15 9.59
C TYR A 73 -6.93 2.25 10.32
#